data_AF-A0A4C1UDN5-F1
#
_entry.id   AF-A0A4C1UDN5-F1
#
_cell.length_a   1.000
_cell.length_b   1.000
_cell.length_c   1.000
_cell.angle_alpha   90.00
_cell.angle_beta   90.00
_cell.angle_gamma   90.00
#
_symmetry.space_group_name_H-M   'P 1'
#
loop_
_entity.id
_entity.type
_entity.pdbx_description
1 polymer ?
#
loop_
_entity_poly.entity_id
_entity_poly.type
_entity_poly.pdbx_seq_one_letter_code
_entity_poly.pdbx_strand_id
1 'polypeptide(L)'
;MKIKKKTFDTCILPCITYGCETWALTKQHRDKLARCQRGMERSMLGLKLLDKERSIDIRKKTKVTDILSRIDQLKWRWAGHMPVAKGRNGVSRALWTRVAADRQQWKELEEALP
;
A
#
# COMPACT_ATOMS: atom_id res chain seq x y z
N MET A 1 10.87 -16.42 -12.57
CA MET A 1 10.23 -15.41 -11.70
C MET A 1 8.70 -15.31 -11.84
N LYS A 2 8.11 -15.53 -13.03
CA LYS A 2 6.66 -15.38 -13.27
C LYS A 2 5.76 -16.06 -12.23
N ILE A 3 6.09 -17.29 -11.81
CA ILE A 3 5.29 -18.03 -10.80
C ILE A 3 5.30 -17.33 -9.45
N LYS A 4 6.49 -17.04 -8.88
CA LYS A 4 6.61 -16.37 -7.57
C LYS A 4 5.89 -15.02 -7.52
N LYS A 5 6.02 -14.21 -8.58
CA LYS A 5 5.28 -12.96 -8.73
C LYS A 5 3.77 -13.21 -8.72
N LYS A 6 3.28 -14.14 -9.55
CA LYS A 6 1.85 -14.45 -9.64
C LYS A 6 1.30 -14.92 -8.29
N THR A 7 2.03 -15.79 -7.58
CA THR A 7 1.66 -16.25 -6.23
C THR A 7 1.59 -15.08 -5.24
N PHE A 8 2.53 -14.14 -5.31
CA PHE A 8 2.49 -12.95 -4.47
C PHE A 8 1.27 -12.09 -4.75
N ASP A 9 1.06 -11.70 -6.01
CA ASP A 9 -0.04 -10.81 -6.39
C ASP A 9 -1.42 -11.46 -6.16
N THR A 10 -1.53 -12.79 -6.30
CA THR A 10 -2.81 -13.51 -6.22
C THR A 10 -3.16 -13.99 -4.81
N CYS A 11 -2.17 -14.40 -4.00
CA CYS A 11 -2.43 -15.01 -2.70
C CYS A 11 -1.96 -14.13 -1.54
N ILE A 12 -0.72 -13.66 -1.60
CA ILE A 12 -0.08 -12.96 -0.47
C ILE A 12 -0.63 -11.54 -0.33
N LEU A 13 -0.71 -10.82 -1.46
CA LEU A 13 -1.21 -9.45 -1.51
C LEU A 13 -2.62 -9.34 -0.91
N PRO A 14 -3.65 -10.10 -1.37
CA PRO A 14 -4.99 -9.99 -0.80
C PRO A 14 -5.06 -10.41 0.67
N CYS A 15 -4.29 -11.41 1.10
CA CYS A 15 -4.24 -11.84 2.49
C CYS A 15 -3.73 -10.73 3.42
N ILE A 16 -2.63 -10.06 3.02
CA ILE A 16 -2.08 -8.93 3.79
C ILE A 16 -3.04 -7.74 3.79
N THR A 17 -3.62 -7.41 2.62
CA THR A 17 -4.52 -6.25 2.52
C THR A 17 -5.78 -6.44 3.35
N TYR A 18 -6.34 -7.65 3.38
CA TYR A 18 -7.51 -7.96 4.21
C TYR A 18 -7.23 -7.75 5.70
N GLY A 19 -6.08 -8.22 6.21
CA GLY A 19 -5.68 -7.94 7.59
C GLY A 19 -5.54 -6.43 7.87
N CYS A 20 -5.05 -5.67 6.89
CA CYS A 20 -4.91 -4.22 6.99
C CYS A 20 -6.22 -3.43 6.96
N GLU A 21 -7.32 -4.03 6.51
CA GLU A 21 -8.66 -3.44 6.59
C GLU A 21 -9.20 -3.50 8.02
N THR A 22 -8.81 -4.52 8.79
CA THR A 22 -9.35 -4.75 10.15
C THR A 22 -8.69 -3.91 11.25
N TRP A 23 -7.50 -3.34 11.01
CA TRP A 23 -6.74 -2.59 12.03
C TRP A 23 -6.41 -1.15 11.62
N ALA A 24 -6.26 -0.28 12.62
CA ALA A 24 -5.80 1.09 12.41
C ALA A 24 -4.33 1.11 11.95
N LEU A 25 -4.11 1.58 10.72
CA LEU A 25 -2.79 1.51 10.08
C LEU A 25 -1.91 2.70 10.48
N THR A 26 -1.11 2.50 11.53
CA THR A 26 -0.09 3.45 11.99
C THR A 26 1.13 3.48 11.06
N LYS A 27 1.97 4.53 11.20
CA LYS A 27 3.25 4.64 10.49
C LYS A 27 4.15 3.41 10.73
N GLN A 28 4.22 2.93 11.97
CA GLN A 28 5.01 1.75 12.33
C GLN A 28 4.53 0.49 11.59
N HIS A 29 3.21 0.33 11.40
CA HIS A 29 2.68 -0.79 10.62
C HIS A 29 3.08 -0.67 9.14
N ARG A 30 3.02 0.54 8.55
CA ARG A 30 3.49 0.78 7.17
C ARG A 30 4.96 0.41 7.00
N ASP A 31 5.82 0.84 7.93
CA ASP A 31 7.26 0.55 7.89
C ASP A 31 7.56 -0.95 8.03
N LYS A 32 6.78 -1.66 8.85
CA LYS A 32 6.87 -3.12 8.98
C LYS A 32 6.44 -3.83 7.70
N LEU A 33 5.34 -3.40 7.08
CA LEU A 33 4.85 -3.96 5.81
C LEU A 33 5.85 -3.73 4.67
N ALA A 34 6.40 -2.52 4.57
CA ALA A 34 7.43 -2.20 3.58
C ALA A 34 8.67 -3.10 3.76
N ARG A 35 9.17 -3.26 4.99
CA ARG A 35 10.31 -4.16 5.27
C ARG A 35 9.99 -5.62 4.94
N CYS A 36 8.80 -6.08 5.29
CA CYS A 36 8.31 -7.42 4.95
C CYS A 36 8.34 -7.64 3.43
N GLN A 37 7.79 -6.70 2.65
CA GLN A 37 7.82 -6.76 1.20
C GLN A 37 9.25 -6.79 0.66
N ARG A 38 10.16 -5.94 1.17
CA ARG A 38 11.57 -5.95 0.72
C ARG A 38 12.27 -7.29 0.99
N GLY A 39 11.98 -7.92 2.13
CA GLY A 39 12.50 -9.26 2.45
C GLY A 39 11.98 -10.32 1.48
N MET A 40 10.66 -10.30 1.20
CA MET A 40 10.04 -11.21 0.24
C MET A 40 10.61 -11.02 -1.18
N GLU A 41 10.76 -9.79 -1.66
CA GLU A 41 11.33 -9.49 -2.98
C GLU A 41 12.76 -10.03 -3.13
N ARG A 42 13.60 -9.87 -2.09
CA ARG A 42 14.96 -10.45 -2.08
C ARG A 42 14.92 -11.97 -2.13
N SER A 43 14.07 -12.60 -1.33
CA SER A 43 13.90 -14.06 -1.32
C SER A 43 13.39 -14.60 -2.66
N MET A 44 12.49 -13.88 -3.34
CA MET A 44 12.02 -14.26 -4.67
C MET A 44 13.16 -14.32 -5.70
N LEU A 45 14.10 -13.37 -5.61
CA LEU A 45 15.30 -13.29 -6.45
C LEU A 45 16.47 -14.16 -5.98
N GLY A 46 16.41 -14.73 -4.78
CA GLY A 46 17.51 -15.49 -4.19
C GLY A 46 18.70 -14.63 -3.75
N LEU A 47 18.48 -13.33 -3.52
CA LEU A 47 19.54 -12.39 -3.15
C LEU A 47 19.85 -12.46 -1.65
N LYS A 48 21.13 -12.43 -1.33
CA LYS A 48 21.66 -12.33 0.03
C LYS A 48 21.95 -10.87 0.37
N LEU A 49 22.09 -10.57 1.67
CA LEU A 49 22.47 -9.23 2.13
C LEU A 49 23.87 -8.81 1.63
N LEU A 50 24.75 -9.80 1.40
CA LEU A 50 26.11 -9.60 0.91
C LEU A 50 26.16 -9.06 -0.52
N ASP A 51 25.12 -9.31 -1.32
CA ASP A 51 25.06 -8.87 -2.72
C ASP A 51 24.91 -7.35 -2.83
N LYS A 52 24.62 -6.65 -1.72
CA LYS A 52 24.48 -5.17 -1.61
C LYS A 52 23.56 -4.53 -2.67
N GLU A 53 22.66 -5.31 -3.24
CA GLU A 53 21.68 -4.83 -4.22
C GLU A 53 20.70 -3.84 -3.58
N ARG A 54 20.52 -2.70 -4.25
CA ARG A 54 19.60 -1.65 -3.81
C ARG A 54 18.16 -2.11 -3.98
N SER A 55 17.31 -1.71 -3.05
CA SER A 55 15.89 -2.07 -3.03
C SER A 55 15.12 -1.54 -4.25
N ILE A 56 15.57 -0.42 -4.83
CA ILE A 56 15.00 0.19 -6.04
C ILE A 56 15.25 -0.72 -7.25
N ASP A 57 16.47 -1.21 -7.39
CA ASP A 57 16.89 -2.07 -8.50
C ASP A 57 16.21 -3.44 -8.41
N ILE A 58 16.07 -3.98 -7.19
CA ILE A 58 15.27 -5.18 -6.92
C ILE A 58 13.83 -4.99 -7.39
N ARG A 59 13.16 -3.92 -6.97
CA ARG A 59 11.75 -3.66 -7.31
C ARG A 59 11.52 -3.50 -8.81
N LYS A 60 12.47 -2.88 -9.54
CA LYS A 60 12.44 -2.81 -11.01
C LYS A 60 12.49 -4.20 -11.66
N LYS A 61 13.23 -5.15 -11.07
CA LYS A 61 13.32 -6.54 -11.51
C LYS A 61 12.05 -7.33 -11.16
N THR A 62 11.54 -7.20 -9.93
CA THR A 62 10.37 -7.97 -9.45
C THR A 62 9.05 -7.51 -10.06
N LYS A 63 8.84 -6.20 -10.19
CA LYS A 63 7.59 -5.60 -10.68
C LYS A 63 6.33 -6.14 -9.97
N VAL A 64 6.43 -6.61 -8.72
CA VAL A 64 5.27 -7.01 -7.92
C VAL A 64 4.49 -5.78 -7.47
N THR A 65 3.20 -5.96 -7.21
CA THR A 65 2.34 -4.87 -6.74
C THR A 65 2.80 -4.38 -5.37
N ASP A 66 2.81 -3.07 -5.17
CA ASP A 66 3.13 -2.51 -3.86
C ASP A 66 2.00 -2.71 -2.86
N ILE A 67 2.32 -3.27 -1.69
CA ILE A 67 1.33 -3.53 -0.65
C ILE A 67 0.74 -2.23 -0.12
N LEU A 68 1.58 -1.20 0.12
CA LEU A 68 1.10 0.06 0.69
C LEU A 68 0.20 0.80 -0.28
N SER A 69 0.60 0.91 -1.55
CA SER A 69 -0.24 1.49 -2.60
C SER A 69 -1.58 0.76 -2.71
N ARG A 70 -1.58 -0.58 -2.62
CA ARG A 70 -2.82 -1.36 -2.67
C ARG A 70 -3.73 -1.10 -1.47
N ILE A 71 -3.17 -1.01 -0.26
CA ILE A 71 -3.91 -0.67 0.97
C ILE A 71 -4.51 0.73 0.85
N ASP A 72 -3.73 1.69 0.37
CA ASP A 72 -4.19 3.07 0.22
C ASP A 72 -5.35 3.13 -0.78
N GLN A 73 -5.24 2.47 -1.94
CA GLN A 73 -6.35 2.36 -2.89
C GLN A 73 -7.62 1.74 -2.28
N LEU A 74 -7.50 0.70 -1.45
CA LEU A 74 -8.63 0.06 -0.80
C LEU A 74 -9.31 0.99 0.20
N LYS A 75 -8.53 1.70 1.01
CA LYS A 75 -9.04 2.72 1.93
C LYS A 75 -9.76 3.84 1.20
N TRP A 76 -9.21 4.28 0.06
CA TRP A 76 -9.85 5.30 -0.78
C TRP A 76 -11.17 4.82 -1.38
N ARG A 77 -11.21 3.57 -1.88
CA ARG A 77 -12.46 2.97 -2.38
C ARG A 77 -13.51 2.90 -1.28
N TRP A 78 -13.13 2.46 -0.09
CA TRP A 78 -14.03 2.42 1.07
C TRP A 78 -14.53 3.81 1.45
N ALA A 79 -13.65 4.80 1.52
CA ALA A 79 -14.04 6.19 1.76
C ALA A 79 -15.03 6.69 0.70
N GLY A 80 -14.81 6.38 -0.59
CA GLY A 80 -15.72 6.73 -1.69
C GLY A 80 -17.09 6.05 -1.60
N HIS A 81 -17.18 4.86 -0.99
CA HIS A 81 -18.45 4.20 -0.71
C HIS A 81 -19.18 4.73 0.53
N MET A 82 -18.49 5.46 1.42
CA MET A 82 -19.16 6.03 2.57
C MET A 82 -20.18 7.07 2.10
N PRO A 83 -21.47 6.94 2.49
CA PRO A 83 -22.46 7.94 2.14
C PRO A 83 -22.00 9.28 2.70
N VAL A 84 -21.85 10.28 1.83
CA VAL A 84 -21.70 11.68 2.25
C VAL A 84 -23.00 12.01 2.97
N ALA A 85 -22.97 11.98 4.31
CA ALA A 85 -24.12 12.33 5.12
C ALA A 85 -24.52 13.78 4.77
N LYS A 86 -25.56 13.94 3.94
CA LYS A 86 -26.30 15.20 3.80
C LYS A 86 -27.08 15.40 5.10
N GLY A 87 -26.39 15.77 6.17
CA GLY A 87 -26.95 15.99 7.49
C GLY A 87 -26.07 16.96 8.26
N ARG A 88 -26.71 17.87 9.00
CA ARG A 88 -26.16 19.05 9.70
C ARG A 88 -25.10 18.76 10.80
N ASN A 89 -24.42 17.63 10.79
CA ASN A 89 -23.55 17.20 11.88
C ASN A 89 -22.08 17.26 11.43
N GLY A 90 -21.30 18.14 12.05
CA GLY A 90 -19.93 18.50 11.66
C GLY A 90 -18.89 17.35 11.74
N VAL A 91 -19.22 16.24 12.40
CA VAL A 91 -18.32 15.10 12.60
C VAL A 91 -18.01 14.37 11.29
N SER A 92 -19.00 14.17 10.43
CA SER A 92 -18.80 13.52 9.12
C SER A 92 -17.96 14.41 8.19
N ARG A 93 -18.17 15.73 8.22
CA ARG A 93 -17.39 16.69 7.43
C ARG A 93 -15.93 16.72 7.87
N ALA A 94 -15.66 16.71 9.18
CA ALA A 94 -14.30 16.71 9.72
C ALA A 94 -13.51 15.44 9.36
N LEU A 95 -14.18 14.27 9.39
CA LEU A 95 -13.59 13.00 8.96
C LEU A 95 -13.29 13.03 7.45
N TRP A 96 -14.24 13.53 6.65
CA TRP A 96 -14.07 13.72 5.20
C TRP A 96 -12.98 14.74 4.84
N THR A 97 -12.82 15.84 5.56
CA THR A 97 -11.76 16.83 5.30
C THR A 97 -10.38 16.32 5.65
N ARG A 98 -10.23 15.50 6.71
CA ARG A 98 -8.95 14.85 7.04
C ARG A 98 -8.57 13.82 5.98
N VAL A 99 -9.56 13.03 5.55
CA VAL A 99 -9.37 12.07 4.45
C VAL A 99 -9.13 12.79 3.13
N ALA A 100 -9.81 13.90 2.82
CA ALA A 100 -9.63 14.64 1.57
C ALA A 100 -8.33 15.47 1.50
N ALA A 101 -7.80 15.96 2.64
CA ALA A 101 -6.51 16.65 2.68
C ALA A 101 -5.36 15.74 2.24
N ASP A 102 -5.40 14.46 2.63
CA ASP A 102 -4.47 13.44 2.14
C ASP A 102 -4.57 13.29 0.61
N ARG A 103 -5.74 13.49 -0.01
CA ARG A 103 -5.96 13.28 -1.46
C ARG A 103 -5.12 14.22 -2.33
N GLN A 104 -4.93 15.47 -1.90
CA GLN A 104 -4.16 16.47 -2.65
C GLN A 104 -2.67 16.09 -2.64
N GLN A 105 -2.17 15.73 -1.46
CA GLN A 105 -0.79 15.28 -1.26
C GLN A 105 -0.47 13.97 -2.00
N TRP A 106 -1.43 13.06 -2.15
CA TRP A 106 -1.24 11.80 -2.89
C TRP A 106 -1.32 11.95 -4.41
N LYS A 107 -2.13 12.88 -4.94
CA LYS A 107 -2.15 13.20 -6.38
C LYS A 107 -0.81 13.77 -6.86
N GLU A 108 -0.22 14.64 -6.04
CA GLU A 108 1.11 15.20 -6.29
C GLU A 108 2.20 14.11 -6.28
N LEU A 109 2.05 13.07 -5.46
CA LEU A 109 2.98 11.92 -5.41
C LEU A 109 2.77 10.90 -6.54
N GLU A 110 1.54 10.78 -7.06
CA GLU A 110 1.21 9.93 -8.21
C GLU A 110 1.63 10.58 -9.53
N GLU A 111 1.51 11.91 -9.65
CA GLU A 111 2.04 12.71 -10.77
C GLU A 111 3.58 12.87 -10.73
N ALA A 112 4.21 12.73 -9.55
CA ALA A 112 5.67 12.81 -9.38
C ALA A 112 6.43 11.49 -9.64
N LEU A 113 5.73 10.40 -9.95
CA LEU A 113 6.36 9.14 -10.37
C LEU A 113 6.21 8.97 -11.89
N PRO A 114 7.32 8.96 -12.67
CA PRO A 114 7.30 8.84 -14.12
C PRO A 114 6.84 7.46 -14.62
#